data_AF-A0A1U9K414-F1
#
_entry.id   AF-A0A1U9K414-F1
#
_cell.length_a   1.000
_cell.length_b   1.000
_cell.length_c   1.000
_cell.angle_alpha   90.00
_cell.angle_beta   90.00
_cell.angle_gamma   90.00
#
_symmetry.space_group_name_H-M   'P 1'
#
loop_
_entity.id
_entity.type
_entity.pdbx_description
1 polymer ?
#
loop_
_entity_poly.entity_id
_entity_poly.type
_entity_poly.pdbx_seq_one_letter_code
_entity_poly.pdbx_strand_id
1 'polypeptide(L)'
;MRFTLTKATPLGQAEQSGWTLFRAGLMKGLPIAVGYFAIATTFGLIAVSVGLNVWQAAAMSLFVFAGASQFVALELMAAGTGMAEIVVTTFILNLRHLLMSTVIAERLKATSKWSSILSFGITDETFVVSTVSDSDVPNKKGATLSPAYLGGIMLIAYSWWFAGTVVGSLFAQWIPVTLATSLGVALYAMFIGLLVPSVRRSWKIGAVALISAGIAWGSEWLPGLSGGWGIIVATVVASTLGVILFGKKEGIIVPDNYWWIVAGMALVTFLPRLLPMLLLKDLTLPWWLKEWLQFVPYAALGALIFPGILTVIPEHPWVGLAAGAVAVALALVQKQILVVVAGAVMTVYVAQLFLT
;
A
#
# COMPACT_ATOMS: atom_id res chain seq x y z
N MET A 1 66.14 -12.90 -5.89
CA MET A 1 65.05 -13.88 -5.69
C MET A 1 63.81 -13.11 -5.23
N ARG A 2 62.90 -12.79 -6.16
CA ARG A 2 61.67 -12.02 -5.83
C ARG A 2 60.68 -12.97 -5.16
N PHE A 3 60.35 -12.73 -3.89
CA PHE A 3 59.25 -13.41 -3.21
C PHE A 3 57.94 -13.01 -3.88
N THR A 4 57.36 -13.94 -4.64
CA THR A 4 56.00 -13.83 -5.14
C THR A 4 55.07 -13.99 -3.95
N LEU A 5 54.55 -12.88 -3.42
CA LEU A 5 53.46 -12.89 -2.46
C LEU A 5 52.24 -13.53 -3.13
N THR A 6 51.95 -14.77 -2.77
CA THR A 6 50.67 -15.43 -3.05
C THR A 6 49.58 -14.51 -2.51
N LYS A 7 48.73 -13.97 -3.40
CA LYS A 7 47.54 -13.21 -2.99
C LYS A 7 46.74 -14.09 -2.05
N ALA A 8 46.63 -13.69 -0.79
CA ALA A 8 45.71 -14.29 0.16
C ALA A 8 44.30 -14.26 -0.45
N THR A 9 43.71 -15.44 -0.60
CA THR A 9 42.28 -15.60 -0.85
C THR A 9 41.55 -14.81 0.23
N PRO A 10 40.63 -13.88 -0.10
CA PRO A 10 39.91 -13.14 0.92
C PRO A 10 39.12 -14.13 1.78
N LEU A 11 39.47 -14.18 3.06
CA LEU A 11 38.79 -14.98 4.07
C LEU A 11 37.33 -14.53 4.18
N GLY A 12 36.40 -15.48 3.96
CA GLY A 12 35.10 -15.47 4.62
C GLY A 12 33.94 -14.74 3.93
N GLN A 13 33.56 -15.12 2.71
CA GLN A 13 32.13 -15.17 2.39
C GLN A 13 31.57 -16.49 2.93
N ALA A 14 31.45 -16.59 4.26
CA ALA A 14 30.67 -17.67 4.84
C ALA A 14 29.24 -17.53 4.29
N GLU A 15 28.76 -18.55 3.58
CA GLU A 15 27.38 -18.65 3.12
C GLU A 15 26.48 -18.42 4.35
N GLN A 16 25.89 -17.22 4.45
CA GLN A 16 25.13 -16.85 5.64
C GLN A 16 23.96 -17.82 5.76
N SER A 17 23.89 -18.54 6.89
CA SER A 17 22.79 -19.45 7.18
C SER A 17 21.44 -18.75 6.95
N GLY A 18 20.48 -19.47 6.35
CA GLY A 18 19.13 -18.94 6.09
C GLY A 18 18.48 -18.36 7.34
N TRP A 19 18.81 -18.89 8.52
CA TRP A 19 18.34 -18.36 9.80
C TRP A 19 18.89 -16.96 10.13
N THR A 20 20.16 -16.70 9.83
CA THR A 20 20.79 -15.39 10.02
C THR A 20 20.11 -14.34 9.14
N LEU A 21 19.84 -14.69 7.88
CA LEU A 21 19.12 -13.84 6.93
C LEU A 21 17.66 -13.60 7.37
N PHE A 22 16.98 -14.64 7.85
CA PHE A 22 15.63 -14.52 8.39
C PHE A 22 15.56 -13.58 9.60
N ARG A 23 16.48 -13.74 10.57
CA ARG A 23 16.60 -12.84 11.72
C ARG A 23 16.90 -11.40 11.30
N ALA A 24 17.79 -11.21 10.31
CA ALA A 24 18.04 -9.88 9.76
C ALA A 24 16.78 -9.27 9.14
N GLY A 25 15.95 -10.08 8.48
CA GLY A 25 14.64 -9.68 7.96
C GLY A 25 13.68 -9.25 9.07
N LEU A 26 13.55 -10.03 10.15
CA LEU A 26 12.73 -9.68 11.32
C LEU A 26 13.15 -8.32 11.89
N MET A 27 14.44 -8.11 12.12
CA MET A 27 14.96 -6.86 12.70
C MET A 27 14.74 -5.67 11.79
N LYS A 28 14.90 -5.83 10.47
CA LYS A 28 14.64 -4.75 9.49
C LYS A 28 13.14 -4.46 9.34
N GLY A 29 12.26 -5.43 9.58
CA GLY A 29 10.81 -5.25 9.56
C GLY A 29 10.22 -4.65 10.84
N LEU A 30 10.98 -4.55 11.94
CA LEU A 30 10.47 -4.07 13.23
C LEU A 30 9.81 -2.67 13.17
N PRO A 31 10.37 -1.66 12.46
CA PRO A 31 9.69 -0.37 12.31
C PRO A 31 8.34 -0.46 11.60
N ILE A 32 8.20 -1.38 10.63
CA ILE A 32 6.93 -1.65 9.94
C ILE A 32 5.92 -2.20 10.93
N ALA A 33 6.34 -3.20 11.72
CA ALA A 33 5.49 -3.88 12.70
C ALA A 33 4.86 -2.92 13.72
N VAL A 34 5.63 -1.96 14.24
CA VAL A 34 5.13 -0.94 15.16
C VAL A 34 4.04 -0.07 14.51
N GLY A 35 4.27 0.37 13.26
CA GLY A 35 3.27 1.13 12.50
C GLY A 35 2.02 0.32 12.21
N TYR A 36 2.19 -0.93 11.76
CA TYR A 36 1.10 -1.83 11.43
C TYR A 36 0.21 -2.15 12.62
N PHE A 37 0.79 -2.32 13.81
CA PHE A 37 0.01 -2.56 15.01
C PHE A 37 -0.93 -1.40 15.35
N ALA A 38 -0.40 -0.17 15.33
CA ALA A 38 -1.18 1.03 15.65
C ALA A 38 -2.33 1.22 14.64
N ILE A 39 -2.02 1.09 13.34
CA ILE A 39 -3.02 1.24 12.28
C ILE A 39 -4.04 0.10 12.31
N ALA A 40 -3.60 -1.14 12.51
CA ALA A 40 -4.50 -2.29 12.57
C ALA A 40 -5.39 -2.29 13.82
N THR A 41 -4.93 -1.71 14.93
CA THR A 41 -5.78 -1.48 16.12
C THR A 41 -6.93 -0.55 15.78
N THR A 42 -6.66 0.49 14.99
CA THR A 42 -7.73 1.36 14.47
C THR A 42 -8.68 0.60 13.55
N PHE A 43 -8.14 -0.19 12.63
CA PHE A 43 -8.95 -1.03 11.74
C PHE A 43 -9.88 -1.96 12.52
N GLY A 44 -9.38 -2.65 13.53
CA GLY A 44 -10.17 -3.55 14.37
C GLY A 44 -11.30 -2.84 15.11
N LEU A 45 -11.06 -1.62 15.59
CA LEU A 45 -12.09 -0.78 16.21
C LEU A 45 -13.19 -0.43 15.20
N ILE A 46 -12.80 0.10 14.04
CA ILE A 46 -13.76 0.51 13.00
C ILE A 46 -14.56 -0.71 12.51
N ALA A 47 -13.92 -1.88 12.36
CA ALA A 47 -14.60 -3.10 11.95
C ALA A 47 -15.79 -3.44 12.86
N VAL A 48 -15.59 -3.35 14.18
CA VAL A 48 -16.68 -3.57 15.14
C VAL A 48 -17.75 -2.49 15.06
N SER A 49 -17.38 -1.24 14.83
CA SER A 49 -18.34 -0.14 14.68
C SER A 49 -19.27 -0.29 13.46
N VAL A 50 -18.82 -0.94 12.40
CA VAL A 50 -19.64 -1.22 11.20
C VAL A 50 -20.37 -2.58 11.26
N GLY A 51 -20.36 -3.23 12.43
CA GLY A 51 -21.13 -4.43 12.71
C GLY A 51 -20.40 -5.76 12.51
N LEU A 52 -19.10 -5.76 12.21
CA LEU A 52 -18.32 -7.01 12.17
C LEU A 52 -18.01 -7.49 13.59
N ASN A 53 -18.05 -8.80 13.79
CA ASN A 53 -17.51 -9.39 15.01
C ASN A 53 -15.97 -9.52 14.95
N VAL A 54 -15.34 -9.78 16.10
CA VAL A 54 -13.88 -9.94 16.24
C VAL A 54 -13.31 -10.98 15.27
N TRP A 55 -14.01 -12.11 15.07
CA TRP A 55 -13.56 -13.17 14.17
C TRP A 55 -13.61 -12.76 12.71
N GLN A 56 -14.62 -11.98 12.31
CA GLN A 56 -14.74 -11.44 10.95
C GLN A 56 -13.63 -10.41 10.67
N ALA A 57 -13.36 -9.51 11.62
CA ALA A 57 -12.26 -8.55 11.51
C ALA A 57 -10.90 -9.26 11.42
N ALA A 58 -10.67 -10.25 12.30
CA ALA A 58 -9.46 -11.06 12.31
C ALA A 58 -9.28 -11.86 11.01
N ALA A 59 -10.35 -12.48 10.51
CA ALA A 59 -10.34 -13.21 9.24
C ALA A 59 -10.00 -12.28 8.07
N MET A 60 -10.54 -11.06 8.06
CA MET A 60 -10.22 -10.08 7.03
C MET A 60 -8.71 -9.77 7.02
N SER A 61 -8.10 -9.58 8.19
CA SER A 61 -6.65 -9.35 8.30
C SER A 61 -5.81 -10.59 7.98
N LEU A 62 -6.34 -11.81 8.17
CA LEU A 62 -5.66 -13.04 7.78
C LEU A 62 -5.65 -13.27 6.26
N PHE A 63 -6.80 -13.10 5.61
CA PHE A 63 -7.00 -13.51 4.21
C PHE A 63 -6.82 -12.38 3.20
N VAL A 64 -7.12 -11.13 3.59
CA VAL A 64 -7.02 -9.98 2.69
C VAL A 64 -5.63 -9.38 2.78
N PHE A 65 -5.11 -9.18 3.99
CA PHE A 65 -3.81 -8.59 4.31
C PHE A 65 -3.41 -7.43 3.36
N ALA A 66 -4.30 -6.43 3.28
CA ALA A 66 -4.10 -5.28 2.40
C ALA A 66 -4.76 -4.06 3.04
N GLY A 67 -4.01 -3.39 3.92
CA GLY A 67 -4.54 -2.39 4.85
C GLY A 67 -5.44 -1.35 4.19
N ALA A 68 -4.97 -0.67 3.15
CA ALA A 68 -5.75 0.32 2.41
C ALA A 68 -7.13 -0.20 1.96
N SER A 69 -7.14 -1.38 1.32
CA SER A 69 -8.38 -2.00 0.83
C SER A 69 -9.29 -2.49 1.97
N GLN A 70 -8.72 -2.88 3.12
CA GLN A 70 -9.50 -3.29 4.27
C GLN A 70 -10.29 -2.12 4.86
N PHE A 71 -9.67 -0.95 5.02
CA PHE A 71 -10.39 0.24 5.49
C PHE A 71 -11.45 0.72 4.49
N VAL A 72 -11.14 0.77 3.19
CA VAL A 72 -12.12 1.14 2.15
C VAL A 72 -13.31 0.18 2.15
N ALA A 73 -13.07 -1.11 2.35
CA ALA A 73 -14.16 -2.06 2.48
C ALA A 73 -15.05 -1.76 3.70
N LEU A 74 -14.49 -1.39 4.86
CA LEU A 74 -15.30 -1.01 6.02
C LEU A 74 -16.10 0.27 5.76
N GLU A 75 -15.51 1.27 5.09
CA GLU A 75 -16.17 2.51 4.71
C GLU A 75 -17.35 2.25 3.76
N LEU A 76 -17.13 1.46 2.72
CA LEU A 76 -18.19 1.09 1.78
C LEU A 76 -19.28 0.21 2.43
N MET A 77 -18.91 -0.68 3.36
CA MET A 77 -19.87 -1.43 4.17
C MET A 77 -20.73 -0.50 5.03
N ALA A 78 -20.12 0.49 5.69
CA ALA A 78 -20.82 1.49 6.48
C ALA A 78 -21.80 2.32 5.63
N ALA A 79 -21.43 2.61 4.38
CA ALA A 79 -22.26 3.31 3.41
C ALA A 79 -23.39 2.44 2.81
N GLY A 80 -23.51 1.17 3.20
CA GLY A 80 -24.52 0.25 2.64
C GLY A 80 -24.26 -0.17 1.20
N THR A 81 -23.01 -0.08 0.74
CA THR A 81 -22.60 -0.39 -0.63
C THR A 81 -22.74 -1.89 -0.92
N GLY A 82 -23.16 -2.25 -2.14
CA GLY A 82 -23.29 -3.64 -2.55
C GLY A 82 -21.97 -4.42 -2.56
N MET A 83 -22.01 -5.71 -2.22
CA MET A 83 -20.80 -6.56 -2.09
C MET A 83 -19.94 -6.58 -3.37
N ALA A 84 -20.56 -6.59 -4.55
CA ALA A 84 -19.85 -6.61 -5.82
C ALA A 84 -18.98 -5.36 -6.01
N GLU A 85 -19.49 -4.18 -5.66
CA GLU A 85 -18.76 -2.92 -5.77
C GLU A 85 -17.60 -2.86 -4.77
N ILE A 86 -17.79 -3.36 -3.54
CA ILE A 86 -16.72 -3.47 -2.54
C ILE A 86 -15.59 -4.36 -3.07
N VAL A 87 -15.93 -5.52 -3.63
CA VAL A 87 -14.96 -6.46 -4.21
C VAL A 87 -14.22 -5.81 -5.37
N VAL A 88 -14.91 -5.15 -6.30
CA VAL A 88 -14.29 -4.50 -7.47
C VAL A 88 -13.42 -3.31 -7.05
N THR A 89 -13.87 -2.49 -6.11
CA THR A 89 -13.10 -1.34 -5.61
C THR A 89 -11.81 -1.81 -4.95
N THR A 90 -11.93 -2.75 -4.00
CA THR A 90 -10.75 -3.30 -3.30
C THR A 90 -9.81 -4.04 -4.24
N PHE A 91 -10.33 -4.70 -5.26
CA PHE A 91 -9.55 -5.31 -6.33
C PHE A 91 -8.72 -4.28 -7.09
N ILE A 92 -9.33 -3.18 -7.54
CA ILE A 92 -8.65 -2.13 -8.32
C ILE A 92 -7.54 -1.49 -7.49
N LEU A 93 -7.82 -1.20 -6.21
CA LEU A 93 -6.83 -0.69 -5.28
C LEU A 93 -5.63 -1.63 -5.11
N ASN A 94 -5.89 -2.94 -5.15
CA ASN A 94 -4.87 -3.96 -4.92
C ASN A 94 -4.04 -4.31 -6.17
N LEU A 95 -4.38 -3.81 -7.37
CA LEU A 95 -3.59 -4.03 -8.59
C LEU A 95 -2.13 -3.62 -8.44
N ARG A 96 -1.82 -2.68 -7.55
CA ARG A 96 -0.45 -2.26 -7.26
C ARG A 96 0.44 -3.37 -6.69
N HIS A 97 -0.15 -4.31 -5.95
CA HIS A 97 0.59 -5.46 -5.42
C HIS A 97 1.08 -6.38 -6.53
N LEU A 98 0.42 -6.38 -7.70
CA LEU A 98 0.89 -7.09 -8.89
C LEU A 98 2.25 -6.57 -9.35
N LEU A 99 2.36 -5.26 -9.55
CA LEU A 99 3.60 -4.63 -9.99
C LEU A 99 4.72 -4.88 -9.00
N MET A 100 4.46 -4.66 -7.71
CA MET A 100 5.46 -4.92 -6.66
C MET A 100 5.88 -6.39 -6.64
N SER A 101 4.92 -7.31 -6.81
CA SER A 101 5.19 -8.75 -6.89
C SER A 101 6.05 -9.13 -8.09
N THR A 102 5.84 -8.51 -9.27
CA THR A 102 6.69 -8.80 -10.45
C THR A 102 8.15 -8.38 -10.22
N VAL A 103 8.39 -7.20 -9.64
CA VAL A 103 9.74 -6.72 -9.32
C VAL A 103 10.43 -7.61 -8.27
N ILE A 104 9.69 -8.05 -7.25
CA ILE A 104 10.22 -8.97 -6.23
C ILE A 104 10.45 -10.36 -6.80
N ALA A 105 9.57 -10.86 -7.67
CA ALA A 105 9.72 -12.16 -8.33
C ALA A 105 10.99 -12.22 -9.21
N GLU A 106 11.30 -11.15 -9.94
CA GLU A 106 12.55 -11.03 -10.70
C GLU A 106 13.77 -11.08 -9.77
N ARG A 107 13.74 -10.33 -8.65
CA ARG A 107 14.82 -10.31 -7.65
C ARG A 107 14.99 -11.62 -6.88
N LEU A 108 13.90 -12.33 -6.58
CA LEU A 108 13.92 -13.65 -5.94
C LEU A 108 14.40 -14.76 -6.88
N LYS A 109 14.54 -14.46 -8.19
CA LYS A 109 14.55 -15.41 -9.30
C LYS A 109 13.27 -16.26 -9.25
N ALA A 110 12.32 -15.94 -10.12
CA ALA A 110 10.95 -16.50 -10.17
C ALA A 110 10.81 -18.04 -10.17
N THR A 111 11.92 -18.79 -10.14
CA THR A 111 12.03 -20.24 -9.93
C THR A 111 12.06 -20.67 -8.46
N SER A 112 12.15 -19.76 -7.50
CA SER A 112 12.10 -20.14 -6.08
C SER A 112 10.71 -20.68 -5.73
N LYS A 113 10.64 -21.89 -5.14
CA LYS A 113 9.40 -22.52 -4.66
C LYS A 113 8.62 -21.67 -3.64
N TRP A 114 9.32 -20.74 -2.98
CA TRP A 114 8.74 -19.85 -1.99
C TRP A 114 8.14 -18.58 -2.57
N SER A 115 8.39 -18.28 -3.85
CA SER A 115 7.95 -17.02 -4.47
C SER A 115 6.45 -16.83 -4.30
N SER A 116 5.64 -17.88 -4.53
CA SER A 116 4.18 -17.82 -4.40
C SER A 116 3.72 -17.36 -3.02
N ILE A 117 4.20 -18.03 -1.97
CA ILE A 117 3.85 -17.70 -0.59
C ILE A 117 4.41 -16.33 -0.19
N LEU A 118 5.61 -15.99 -0.65
CA LEU A 118 6.25 -14.72 -0.33
C LEU A 118 5.60 -13.51 -1.05
N SER A 119 4.85 -13.73 -2.13
CA SER A 119 4.10 -12.64 -2.77
C SER A 119 2.97 -12.10 -1.90
N PHE A 120 2.40 -12.95 -1.06
CA PHE A 120 1.25 -12.60 -0.22
C PHE A 120 1.57 -11.50 0.79
N GLY A 121 2.81 -11.43 1.29
CA GLY A 121 3.22 -10.41 2.26
C GLY A 121 3.86 -9.17 1.64
N ILE A 122 3.73 -8.98 0.33
CA ILE A 122 4.22 -7.80 -0.36
C ILE A 122 3.24 -6.64 -0.14
N THR A 123 3.68 -5.66 0.61
CA THR A 123 3.00 -4.38 0.88
C THR A 123 3.89 -3.23 0.44
N ASP A 124 3.39 -2.00 0.46
CA ASP A 124 4.20 -0.83 0.12
C ASP A 124 5.44 -0.74 1.02
N GLU A 125 5.30 -1.03 2.32
CA GLU A 125 6.38 -0.98 3.30
C GLU A 125 7.35 -2.15 3.16
N THR A 126 6.85 -3.39 3.01
CA THR A 126 7.74 -4.56 2.87
C THR A 126 8.45 -4.55 1.52
N PHE A 127 7.81 -4.02 0.47
CA PHE A 127 8.43 -3.77 -0.83
C PHE A 127 9.55 -2.75 -0.73
N VAL A 128 9.31 -1.59 -0.11
CA VAL A 128 10.34 -0.56 0.05
C VAL A 128 11.51 -1.09 0.86
N VAL A 129 11.29 -1.73 2.01
CA VAL A 129 12.38 -2.23 2.85
C VAL A 129 13.19 -3.34 2.17
N SER A 130 12.52 -4.22 1.40
CA SER A 130 13.18 -5.30 0.66
C SER A 130 13.90 -4.83 -0.61
N THR A 131 13.57 -3.64 -1.14
CA THR A 131 14.19 -3.10 -2.36
C THR A 131 15.21 -1.98 -2.13
N VAL A 132 15.07 -1.22 -1.03
CA VAL A 132 15.90 -0.05 -0.67
C VAL A 132 17.11 -0.39 0.21
N SER A 133 17.26 -1.65 0.64
CA SER A 133 18.43 -2.07 1.44
C SER A 133 19.70 -2.21 0.59
N ASP A 134 20.34 -1.07 0.33
CA ASP A 134 21.58 -0.91 -0.47
C ASP A 134 22.86 -0.80 0.40
N SER A 135 22.84 -1.15 1.72
CA SER A 135 24.08 -0.99 2.54
C SER A 135 24.37 -2.02 3.66
N ASP A 136 23.39 -2.70 4.26
CA ASP A 136 23.64 -3.49 5.50
C ASP A 136 23.40 -5.01 5.37
N VAL A 137 22.98 -5.46 4.20
CA VAL A 137 22.84 -6.88 3.84
C VAL A 137 23.64 -7.03 2.55
N PRO A 138 24.40 -8.13 2.32
CA PRO A 138 25.30 -8.26 1.18
C PRO A 138 24.56 -8.45 -0.17
N ASN A 139 23.60 -7.58 -0.49
CA ASN A 139 22.93 -7.48 -1.78
C ASN A 139 23.31 -6.15 -2.43
N LYS A 140 24.47 -6.14 -3.11
CA LYS A 140 24.80 -5.09 -4.08
C LYS A 140 23.70 -5.01 -5.14
N LYS A 141 23.51 -3.83 -5.75
CA LYS A 141 22.71 -3.66 -6.98
C LYS A 141 22.93 -4.83 -7.95
N GLY A 142 21.87 -5.59 -8.24
CA GLY A 142 21.89 -6.77 -9.13
C GLY A 142 22.00 -8.13 -8.42
N ALA A 143 22.09 -8.17 -7.08
CA ALA A 143 22.15 -9.41 -6.33
C ALA A 143 20.75 -9.95 -5.95
N THR A 144 20.64 -11.28 -5.90
CA THR A 144 19.37 -12.00 -5.68
C THR A 144 18.82 -11.78 -4.28
N LEU A 145 17.54 -11.45 -4.17
CA LEU A 145 16.86 -11.34 -2.87
C LEU A 145 16.77 -12.72 -2.21
N SER A 146 17.19 -12.83 -0.96
CA SER A 146 17.07 -14.08 -0.20
C SER A 146 15.61 -14.31 0.21
N PRO A 147 15.03 -15.50 -0.09
CA PRO A 147 13.68 -15.86 0.38
C PRO A 147 13.56 -15.81 1.91
N ALA A 148 14.62 -16.18 2.64
CA ALA A 148 14.61 -16.19 4.10
C ALA A 148 14.56 -14.77 4.67
N TYR A 149 15.32 -13.84 4.09
CA TYR A 149 15.28 -12.42 4.49
C TYR A 149 13.90 -11.80 4.26
N LEU A 150 13.32 -12.02 3.07
CA LEU A 150 11.97 -11.54 2.76
C LEU A 150 10.91 -12.17 3.69
N GLY A 151 11.03 -13.48 3.96
CA GLY A 151 10.15 -14.18 4.89
C GLY A 151 10.18 -13.61 6.31
N GLY A 152 11.35 -13.16 6.79
CA GLY A 152 11.48 -12.49 8.08
C GLY A 152 10.73 -11.16 8.11
N ILE A 153 10.90 -10.32 7.08
CA ILE A 153 10.16 -9.04 6.96
C ILE A 153 8.65 -9.28 6.93
N MET A 154 8.22 -10.26 6.13
CA MET A 154 6.81 -10.59 5.98
C MET A 154 6.18 -11.08 7.28
N LEU A 155 6.84 -12.01 7.97
CA LEU A 155 6.29 -12.60 9.18
C LEU A 155 6.05 -11.53 10.25
N ILE A 156 7.04 -10.65 10.49
CA ILE A 156 6.90 -9.63 11.54
C ILE A 156 5.84 -8.59 11.19
N ALA A 157 5.75 -8.16 9.93
CA ALA A 157 4.70 -7.24 9.49
C ALA A 157 3.31 -7.89 9.62
N TYR A 158 3.16 -9.12 9.13
CA TYR A 158 1.89 -9.85 9.15
C TYR A 158 1.38 -10.12 10.57
N SER A 159 2.25 -10.63 11.45
CA SER A 159 1.86 -10.95 12.83
C SER A 159 1.40 -9.72 13.60
N TRP A 160 2.04 -8.57 13.41
CA TRP A 160 1.67 -7.35 14.13
C TRP A 160 0.44 -6.66 13.56
N TRP A 161 0.18 -6.77 12.25
CA TRP A 161 -1.10 -6.34 11.67
C TRP A 161 -2.27 -7.16 12.20
N PHE A 162 -2.11 -8.49 12.23
CA PHE A 162 -3.12 -9.38 12.78
C PHE A 162 -3.36 -9.11 14.28
N ALA A 163 -2.29 -9.02 15.07
CA ALA A 163 -2.37 -8.72 16.49
C ALA A 163 -3.06 -7.38 16.76
N GLY A 164 -2.71 -6.33 16.02
CA GLY A 164 -3.37 -5.03 16.14
C GLY A 164 -4.85 -5.12 15.82
N THR A 165 -5.24 -5.82 14.75
CA THR A 165 -6.65 -6.03 14.40
C THR A 165 -7.44 -6.70 15.54
N VAL A 166 -6.87 -7.75 16.14
CA VAL A 166 -7.51 -8.47 17.24
C VAL A 166 -7.62 -7.58 18.48
N VAL A 167 -6.56 -6.86 18.85
CA VAL A 167 -6.57 -5.93 19.97
C VAL A 167 -7.62 -4.84 19.74
N GLY A 168 -7.61 -4.20 18.58
CA GLY A 168 -8.57 -3.16 18.22
C GLY A 168 -10.03 -3.60 18.29
N SER A 169 -10.31 -4.80 17.77
CA SER A 169 -11.68 -5.34 17.78
C SER A 169 -12.13 -5.82 19.16
N LEU A 170 -11.25 -6.38 19.99
CA LEU A 170 -11.59 -6.78 21.36
C LEU A 170 -11.88 -5.60 22.28
N PHE A 171 -11.08 -4.53 22.15
CA PHE A 171 -11.18 -3.35 23.02
C PHE A 171 -12.03 -2.23 22.43
N ALA A 172 -12.69 -2.43 21.29
CA ALA A 172 -13.48 -1.41 20.60
C ALA A 172 -14.51 -0.72 21.51
N GLN A 173 -15.18 -1.48 22.37
CA GLN A 173 -16.17 -1.00 23.34
C GLN A 173 -15.59 -0.18 24.51
N TRP A 174 -14.28 -0.26 24.76
CA TRP A 174 -13.62 0.41 25.89
C TRP A 174 -12.82 1.63 25.45
N ILE A 175 -12.70 1.86 24.14
CA ILE A 175 -11.99 3.01 23.59
C ILE A 175 -12.96 4.21 23.56
N PRO A 176 -12.59 5.35 24.17
CA PRO A 176 -13.43 6.55 24.12
C PRO A 176 -13.73 6.98 22.67
N VAL A 177 -14.97 7.42 22.42
CA VAL A 177 -15.41 7.86 21.09
C VAL A 177 -14.49 8.94 20.51
N THR A 178 -14.04 9.89 21.34
CA THR A 178 -13.08 10.93 20.93
C THR A 178 -11.78 10.34 20.38
N LEU A 179 -11.23 9.31 21.04
CA LEU A 179 -10.04 8.61 20.57
C LEU A 179 -10.33 7.80 19.31
N ALA A 180 -11.48 7.10 19.23
CA ALA A 180 -11.89 6.36 18.05
C ALA A 180 -12.00 7.25 16.80
N THR A 181 -12.70 8.40 16.91
CA THR A 181 -12.82 9.39 15.82
C THR A 181 -11.45 9.95 15.44
N SER A 182 -10.58 10.20 16.42
CA SER A 182 -9.21 10.68 16.15
C SER A 182 -8.38 9.66 15.40
N LEU A 183 -8.52 8.37 15.74
CA LEU A 183 -7.84 7.30 15.04
C LEU A 183 -8.34 7.13 13.59
N GLY A 184 -9.58 7.53 13.28
CA GLY A 184 -10.12 7.52 11.91
C GLY A 184 -9.26 8.29 10.90
N VAL A 185 -8.57 9.36 11.33
CA VAL A 185 -7.66 10.13 10.45
C VAL A 185 -6.34 9.41 10.16
N ALA A 186 -5.99 8.38 10.94
CA ALA A 186 -4.72 7.67 10.84
C ALA A 186 -4.52 7.05 9.45
N LEU A 187 -5.60 6.55 8.85
CA LEU A 187 -5.60 5.99 7.49
C LEU A 187 -5.17 7.04 6.47
N TYR A 188 -5.80 8.20 6.48
CA TYR A 188 -5.52 9.28 5.53
C TYR A 188 -4.13 9.86 5.76
N ALA A 189 -3.70 9.99 7.02
CA ALA A 189 -2.35 10.42 7.37
C ALA A 189 -1.28 9.45 6.85
N MET A 190 -1.53 8.13 6.90
CA MET A 190 -0.66 7.13 6.30
C MET A 190 -0.59 7.29 4.77
N PHE A 191 -1.75 7.43 4.11
CA PHE A 191 -1.82 7.66 2.67
C PHE A 191 -1.07 8.93 2.24
N ILE A 192 -1.20 10.02 3.01
CA ILE A 192 -0.41 11.24 2.82
C ILE A 192 1.08 10.96 3.01
N GLY A 193 1.45 10.24 4.08
CA GLY A 193 2.84 9.87 4.38
C GLY A 193 3.51 9.05 3.28
N LEU A 194 2.74 8.25 2.52
CA LEU A 194 3.22 7.49 1.36
C LEU A 194 3.21 8.33 0.06
N LEU A 195 2.21 9.18 -0.11
CA LEU A 195 2.04 9.99 -1.31
C LEU A 195 3.08 11.13 -1.37
N VAL A 196 3.27 11.86 -0.27
CA VAL A 196 4.13 13.07 -0.22
C VAL A 196 5.57 12.82 -0.68
N PRO A 197 6.28 11.77 -0.21
CA PRO A 197 7.62 11.45 -0.73
C PRO A 197 7.63 11.15 -2.23
N SER A 198 6.56 10.52 -2.75
CA SER A 198 6.42 10.19 -4.17
C SER A 198 6.19 11.45 -5.01
N VAL A 199 5.33 12.36 -4.54
CA VAL A 199 5.10 13.68 -5.15
C VAL A 199 6.39 14.50 -5.18
N ARG A 200 7.19 14.45 -4.11
CA ARG A 200 8.47 15.16 -4.04
C ARG A 200 9.49 14.63 -5.06
N ARG A 201 9.44 13.34 -5.40
CA ARG A 201 10.29 12.75 -6.45
C ARG A 201 9.80 13.08 -7.86
N SER A 202 8.49 13.23 -8.04
CA SER A 202 7.90 13.54 -9.34
C SER A 202 6.60 14.33 -9.17
N TRP A 203 6.61 15.60 -9.58
CA TRP A 203 5.43 16.47 -9.54
C TRP A 203 4.24 15.89 -10.33
N LYS A 204 4.51 15.06 -11.35
CA LYS A 204 3.52 14.35 -12.16
C LYS A 204 2.63 13.43 -11.31
N ILE A 205 3.23 12.78 -10.29
CA ILE A 205 2.49 11.94 -9.35
C ILE A 205 1.50 12.79 -8.55
N GLY A 206 1.93 13.99 -8.13
CA GLY A 206 1.06 14.96 -7.45
C GLY A 206 -0.09 15.41 -8.34
N ALA A 207 0.18 15.72 -9.61
CA ALA A 207 -0.85 16.10 -10.56
C ALA A 207 -1.90 15.00 -10.75
N VAL A 208 -1.48 13.74 -10.95
CA VAL A 208 -2.40 12.59 -11.08
C VAL A 208 -3.24 12.39 -9.81
N ALA A 209 -2.61 12.46 -8.63
CA ALA A 209 -3.32 12.31 -7.37
C ALA A 209 -4.36 13.44 -7.16
N LEU A 210 -4.03 14.69 -7.49
CA LEU A 210 -4.94 15.83 -7.39
C LEU A 210 -6.09 15.75 -8.40
N ILE A 211 -5.82 15.32 -9.64
CA ILE A 211 -6.87 15.06 -10.65
C ILE A 211 -7.83 13.99 -10.13
N SER A 212 -7.30 12.89 -9.61
CA SER A 212 -8.11 11.81 -9.05
C SER A 212 -8.94 12.27 -7.85
N ALA A 213 -8.34 13.04 -6.94
CA ALA A 213 -9.04 13.65 -5.80
C ALA A 213 -10.21 14.54 -6.26
N GLY A 214 -9.99 15.38 -7.27
CA GLY A 214 -11.01 16.24 -7.84
C GLY A 214 -12.16 15.47 -8.51
N ILE A 215 -11.85 14.40 -9.26
CA ILE A 215 -12.86 13.55 -9.88
C ILE A 215 -13.66 12.79 -8.82
N ALA A 216 -13.00 12.22 -7.82
CA ALA A 216 -13.66 11.49 -6.74
C ALA A 216 -14.59 12.41 -5.94
N TRP A 217 -14.12 13.58 -5.56
CA TRP A 217 -14.95 14.56 -4.87
C TRP A 217 -16.10 15.07 -5.74
N GLY A 218 -15.85 15.36 -7.02
CA GLY A 218 -16.90 15.74 -7.96
C GLY A 218 -17.96 14.66 -8.17
N SER A 219 -17.58 13.39 -8.04
CA SER A 219 -18.49 12.25 -8.19
C SER A 219 -19.53 12.13 -7.08
N GLU A 220 -19.26 12.68 -5.89
CA GLU A 220 -20.21 12.72 -4.77
C GLU A 220 -21.44 13.60 -5.07
N TRP A 221 -21.31 14.54 -6.00
CA TRP A 221 -22.39 15.45 -6.41
C TRP A 221 -23.25 14.91 -7.56
N LEU A 222 -22.88 13.75 -8.11
CA LEU A 222 -23.59 13.11 -9.22
C LEU A 222 -24.62 12.10 -8.68
N PRO A 223 -25.93 12.37 -8.82
CA PRO A 223 -26.96 11.46 -8.35
C PRO A 223 -26.90 10.12 -9.12
N GLY A 224 -26.83 9.02 -8.37
CA GLY A 224 -26.82 7.65 -8.91
C GLY A 224 -25.44 6.99 -8.98
N LEU A 225 -24.36 7.68 -8.61
CA LEU A 225 -23.03 7.10 -8.46
C LEU A 225 -22.72 6.86 -6.98
N SER A 226 -22.53 5.61 -6.57
CA SER A 226 -22.03 5.31 -5.22
C SER A 226 -20.55 5.65 -5.08
N GLY A 227 -20.10 5.85 -3.84
CA GLY A 227 -18.73 6.28 -3.53
C GLY A 227 -17.64 5.34 -4.08
N GLY A 228 -17.89 4.02 -4.11
CA GLY A 228 -16.94 3.06 -4.68
C GLY A 228 -16.78 3.24 -6.19
N TRP A 229 -17.87 3.41 -6.94
CA TRP A 229 -17.81 3.77 -8.36
C TRP A 229 -17.11 5.11 -8.60
N GLY A 230 -17.32 6.09 -7.72
CA GLY A 230 -16.60 7.36 -7.73
C GLY A 230 -15.08 7.18 -7.66
N ILE A 231 -14.61 6.36 -6.71
CA ILE A 231 -13.18 6.02 -6.55
C ILE A 231 -12.64 5.28 -7.77
N ILE A 232 -13.40 4.32 -8.32
CA ILE A 232 -13.00 3.56 -9.50
C ILE A 232 -12.82 4.48 -10.71
N VAL A 233 -13.83 5.29 -10.99
CA VAL A 233 -13.82 6.23 -12.13
C VAL A 233 -12.68 7.22 -11.97
N ALA A 234 -12.52 7.82 -10.79
CA ALA A 234 -11.42 8.73 -10.49
C ALA A 234 -10.05 8.08 -10.74
N THR A 235 -9.86 6.87 -10.22
CA THR A 235 -8.60 6.13 -10.34
C THR A 235 -8.28 5.80 -11.80
N VAL A 236 -9.24 5.25 -12.55
CA VAL A 236 -9.05 4.85 -13.95
C VAL A 236 -8.82 6.07 -14.83
N VAL A 237 -9.64 7.10 -14.69
CA VAL A 237 -9.55 8.31 -15.51
C VAL A 237 -8.25 9.06 -15.22
N ALA A 238 -7.93 9.31 -13.95
CA ALA A 238 -6.71 10.03 -13.59
C ALA A 238 -5.43 9.27 -13.99
N SER A 239 -5.42 7.95 -13.87
CA SER A 239 -4.27 7.12 -14.31
C SER A 239 -4.11 7.13 -15.83
N THR A 240 -5.22 7.10 -16.56
CA THR A 240 -5.22 7.19 -18.04
C THR A 240 -4.71 8.55 -18.49
N LEU A 241 -5.20 9.64 -17.89
CA LEU A 241 -4.71 10.99 -18.12
C LEU A 241 -3.23 11.11 -17.77
N GLY A 242 -2.78 10.46 -16.68
CA GLY A 242 -1.37 10.41 -16.30
C GLY A 242 -0.47 9.85 -17.40
N VAL A 243 -0.86 8.75 -18.05
CA VAL A 243 -0.11 8.18 -19.19
C VAL A 243 -0.14 9.10 -20.40
N ILE A 244 -1.30 9.66 -20.76
CA ILE A 244 -1.44 10.52 -21.94
C ILE A 244 -0.60 11.80 -21.77
N LEU A 245 -0.65 12.42 -20.58
CA LEU A 245 -0.01 13.71 -20.32
C LEU A 245 1.49 13.56 -20.01
N PHE A 246 1.88 12.46 -19.35
CA PHE A 246 3.21 12.35 -18.75
C PHE A 246 4.02 11.13 -19.15
N GLY A 247 3.41 10.19 -19.87
CA GLY A 247 4.04 8.95 -20.30
C GLY A 247 5.19 9.20 -21.27
N LYS A 248 6.29 8.46 -21.10
CA LYS A 248 7.44 8.53 -22.00
C LYS A 248 7.54 7.22 -22.76
N LYS A 249 7.41 7.31 -24.09
CA LYS A 249 7.72 6.20 -25.00
C LYS A 249 9.21 5.86 -24.90
N GLU A 250 9.53 4.79 -24.18
CA GLU A 250 10.79 4.08 -24.42
C GLU A 250 10.60 3.19 -25.66
N GLY A 251 11.52 3.31 -26.62
CA GLY A 251 11.42 2.67 -27.94
C GLY A 251 11.47 1.16 -27.84
N ILE A 252 10.30 0.54 -27.76
CA ILE A 252 10.10 -0.91 -27.89
C ILE A 252 9.01 -1.11 -28.94
N ILE A 253 9.31 -1.92 -29.95
CA ILE A 253 8.46 -2.16 -31.13
C ILE A 253 7.24 -2.96 -30.70
N VAL A 254 6.04 -2.42 -30.92
CA VAL A 254 4.75 -3.03 -30.55
C VAL A 254 4.04 -3.54 -31.81
N PRO A 255 3.49 -4.78 -31.84
CA PRO A 255 2.78 -5.31 -33.01
C PRO A 255 1.38 -4.70 -33.22
N ASP A 256 0.90 -4.67 -34.46
CA ASP A 256 -0.30 -3.95 -34.92
C ASP A 256 -1.67 -4.50 -34.44
N ASN A 257 -1.74 -5.57 -33.63
CA ASN A 257 -2.99 -6.26 -33.25
C ASN A 257 -3.48 -6.01 -31.80
N TYR A 258 -3.20 -4.83 -31.23
CA TYR A 258 -3.35 -4.56 -29.79
C TYR A 258 -4.77 -4.71 -29.18
N TRP A 259 -5.82 -4.78 -30.00
CA TRP A 259 -7.21 -4.94 -29.53
C TRP A 259 -7.48 -6.24 -28.76
N TRP A 260 -6.77 -7.33 -29.09
CA TRP A 260 -6.86 -8.59 -28.33
C TRP A 260 -6.17 -8.52 -26.98
N ILE A 261 -5.18 -7.64 -26.83
CA ILE A 261 -4.55 -7.34 -25.54
C ILE A 261 -5.56 -6.56 -24.68
N VAL A 262 -6.32 -5.62 -25.24
CA VAL A 262 -7.39 -4.87 -24.54
C VAL A 262 -8.53 -5.78 -24.09
N ALA A 263 -8.97 -6.70 -24.96
CA ALA A 263 -9.94 -7.73 -24.59
C ALA A 263 -9.39 -8.70 -23.53
N GLY A 264 -8.11 -9.07 -23.63
CA GLY A 264 -7.40 -9.87 -22.61
C GLY A 264 -7.27 -9.15 -21.27
N MET A 265 -7.04 -7.83 -21.27
CA MET A 265 -6.94 -7.00 -20.06
C MET A 265 -8.28 -6.86 -19.35
N ALA A 266 -9.39 -6.77 -20.10
CA ALA A 266 -10.74 -6.84 -19.54
C ALA A 266 -11.09 -8.23 -18.97
N LEU A 267 -10.43 -9.30 -19.43
CA LEU A 267 -10.62 -10.66 -18.93
C LEU A 267 -9.70 -10.97 -17.72
N VAL A 268 -8.55 -10.31 -17.65
CA VAL A 268 -7.62 -10.30 -16.50
C VAL A 268 -8.22 -9.60 -15.27
N THR A 269 -9.36 -8.92 -15.43
CA THR A 269 -10.26 -8.42 -14.36
C THR A 269 -10.69 -9.49 -13.35
N PHE A 270 -10.47 -10.78 -13.59
CA PHE A 270 -10.82 -11.86 -12.64
C PHE A 270 -9.63 -12.56 -11.98
N LEU A 271 -8.42 -12.17 -12.32
CA LEU A 271 -7.22 -12.98 -12.15
C LEU A 271 -6.03 -12.43 -11.32
N PRO A 272 -6.01 -11.22 -10.73
CA PRO A 272 -4.85 -10.64 -10.04
C PRO A 272 -4.28 -11.42 -8.85
N ARG A 273 -4.89 -12.50 -8.40
CA ARG A 273 -4.27 -13.34 -7.36
C ARG A 273 -3.73 -14.68 -7.87
N LEU A 274 -4.12 -15.16 -9.05
CA LEU A 274 -3.72 -16.48 -9.55
C LEU A 274 -2.76 -16.43 -10.76
N LEU A 275 -2.94 -15.44 -11.62
CA LEU A 275 -2.34 -15.40 -12.95
C LEU A 275 -0.89 -14.90 -12.98
N PRO A 276 -0.51 -13.85 -12.22
CA PRO A 276 0.85 -13.29 -12.30
C PRO A 276 1.94 -14.30 -11.99
N MET A 277 1.66 -15.25 -11.10
CA MET A 277 2.66 -16.15 -10.58
C MET A 277 2.75 -17.49 -11.28
N LEU A 278 1.66 -17.90 -11.93
CA LEU A 278 1.59 -19.16 -12.68
C LEU A 278 1.83 -18.97 -14.18
N LEU A 279 1.60 -17.77 -14.72
CA LEU A 279 1.59 -17.53 -16.17
C LEU A 279 2.52 -16.40 -16.64
N LEU A 280 2.90 -15.43 -15.79
CA LEU A 280 3.71 -14.27 -16.21
C LEU A 280 5.22 -14.46 -15.99
N LYS A 281 5.75 -15.67 -16.26
CA LYS A 281 7.21 -15.88 -16.23
C LYS A 281 7.91 -15.16 -17.39
N ASP A 282 7.19 -14.92 -18.48
CA ASP A 282 7.73 -14.38 -19.74
C ASP A 282 6.95 -13.15 -20.28
N LEU A 283 6.00 -12.58 -19.52
CA LEU A 283 5.16 -11.49 -20.03
C LEU A 283 5.84 -10.14 -19.88
N THR A 284 6.23 -9.55 -21.00
CA THR A 284 6.68 -8.15 -21.06
C THR A 284 5.46 -7.25 -21.17
N LEU A 285 5.14 -6.52 -20.09
CA LEU A 285 4.04 -5.56 -20.12
C LEU A 285 4.36 -4.43 -21.12
N PRO A 286 3.41 -4.03 -21.99
CA PRO A 286 3.62 -2.90 -22.88
C PRO A 286 3.86 -1.63 -22.05
N TRP A 287 4.71 -0.74 -22.56
CA TRP A 287 5.21 0.44 -21.82
C TRP A 287 4.08 1.27 -21.20
N TRP A 288 2.99 1.49 -21.95
CA TRP A 288 1.85 2.30 -21.53
C TRP A 288 1.08 1.65 -20.38
N LEU A 289 1.00 0.32 -20.32
CA LEU A 289 0.30 -0.40 -19.25
C LEU A 289 1.13 -0.39 -17.97
N LYS A 290 2.45 -0.52 -18.09
CA LYS A 290 3.37 -0.39 -16.96
C LYS A 290 3.27 1.01 -16.34
N GLU A 291 3.25 2.05 -17.17
CA GLU A 291 3.05 3.44 -16.71
C GLU A 291 1.64 3.64 -16.11
N TRP A 292 0.60 3.10 -16.74
CA TRP A 292 -0.77 3.20 -16.23
C TRP A 292 -0.88 2.58 -14.84
N LEU A 293 -0.39 1.34 -14.68
CA LEU A 293 -0.40 0.64 -13.39
C LEU A 293 0.46 1.35 -12.33
N GLN A 294 1.48 2.12 -12.73
CA GLN A 294 2.26 2.94 -11.80
C GLN A 294 1.47 4.16 -11.30
N PHE A 295 0.54 4.69 -12.07
CA PHE A 295 -0.30 5.83 -11.68
C PHE A 295 -1.51 5.44 -10.83
N VAL A 296 -2.08 4.24 -11.03
CA VAL A 296 -3.24 3.71 -10.30
C VAL A 296 -3.15 3.88 -8.77
N PRO A 297 -2.04 3.51 -8.08
CA PRO A 297 -1.94 3.67 -6.64
C PRO A 297 -2.06 5.14 -6.20
N TYR A 298 -1.41 6.05 -6.92
CA TYR A 298 -1.41 7.48 -6.57
C TYR A 298 -2.75 8.14 -6.85
N ALA A 299 -3.40 7.73 -7.93
CA ALA A 299 -4.76 8.15 -8.24
C ALA A 299 -5.75 7.65 -7.18
N ALA A 300 -5.68 6.37 -6.80
CA ALA A 300 -6.46 5.81 -5.73
C ALA A 300 -6.26 6.51 -4.39
N LEU A 301 -5.00 6.75 -3.98
CA LEU A 301 -4.70 7.50 -2.76
C LEU A 301 -5.28 8.91 -2.82
N GLY A 302 -5.15 9.61 -3.95
CA GLY A 302 -5.78 10.93 -4.12
C GLY A 302 -7.31 10.90 -3.97
N ALA A 303 -7.95 9.93 -4.61
CA ALA A 303 -9.41 9.72 -4.54
C ALA A 303 -9.90 9.40 -3.12
N LEU A 304 -9.07 8.78 -2.27
CA LEU A 304 -9.42 8.42 -0.90
C LEU A 304 -9.06 9.51 0.12
N ILE A 305 -7.90 10.15 -0.04
CA ILE A 305 -7.39 11.12 0.94
C ILE A 305 -8.32 12.33 1.02
N PHE A 306 -8.69 12.93 -0.11
CA PHE A 306 -9.34 14.23 -0.09
C PHE A 306 -10.77 14.18 0.45
N PRO A 307 -11.67 13.31 -0.07
CA PRO A 307 -13.01 13.17 0.52
C PRO A 307 -12.94 12.67 1.96
N GLY A 308 -12.10 11.66 2.21
CA GLY A 308 -11.99 11.05 3.53
C GLY A 308 -11.51 11.99 4.62
N ILE A 309 -10.60 12.92 4.31
CA ILE A 309 -10.17 13.96 5.25
C ILE A 309 -11.30 14.92 5.59
N LEU A 310 -12.15 15.28 4.62
CA LEU A 310 -13.25 16.20 4.85
C LEU A 310 -14.38 15.57 5.68
N THR A 311 -14.51 14.25 5.64
CA THR A 311 -15.59 13.51 6.31
C THR A 311 -15.23 12.94 7.68
N VAL A 312 -14.00 13.14 8.18
CA VAL A 312 -13.58 12.67 9.52
C VAL A 312 -14.49 13.19 10.63
N ILE A 313 -14.81 14.49 10.59
CA ILE A 313 -15.81 15.12 11.45
C ILE A 313 -16.71 15.96 10.53
N PRO A 314 -17.85 15.41 10.08
CA PRO A 314 -18.69 16.06 9.07
C PRO A 314 -19.15 17.48 9.47
N GLU A 315 -19.39 17.71 10.77
CA GLU A 315 -19.77 19.02 11.32
C GLU A 315 -18.62 20.04 11.29
N HIS A 316 -17.37 19.56 11.28
CA HIS A 316 -16.16 20.39 11.34
C HIS A 316 -15.06 19.91 10.37
N PRO A 317 -15.28 20.02 9.03
CA PRO A 317 -14.34 19.51 8.03
C PRO A 317 -12.92 20.12 8.11
N TRP A 318 -12.82 21.34 8.68
CA TRP A 318 -11.56 22.03 8.89
C TRP A 318 -10.61 21.27 9.84
N VAL A 319 -11.14 20.45 10.76
CA VAL A 319 -10.33 19.62 11.68
C VAL A 319 -9.57 18.57 10.89
N GLY A 320 -10.25 17.92 9.94
CA GLY A 320 -9.63 17.00 9.01
C GLY A 320 -8.57 17.69 8.16
N LEU A 321 -8.89 18.84 7.57
CA LEU A 321 -7.93 19.61 6.76
C LEU A 321 -6.68 20.01 7.56
N ALA A 322 -6.84 20.41 8.82
CA ALA A 322 -5.73 20.72 9.70
C ALA A 322 -4.85 19.48 9.95
N ALA A 323 -5.47 18.33 10.24
CA ALA A 323 -4.75 17.07 10.40
C ALA A 323 -4.04 16.63 9.11
N GLY A 324 -4.65 16.84 7.95
CA GLY A 324 -4.05 16.61 6.64
C GLY A 324 -2.84 17.52 6.39
N ALA A 325 -2.94 18.81 6.73
CA ALA A 325 -1.83 19.76 6.61
C ALA A 325 -0.67 19.38 7.52
N VAL A 326 -0.95 18.98 8.77
CA VAL A 326 0.06 18.45 9.71
C VAL A 326 0.69 17.18 9.15
N ALA A 327 -0.11 16.27 8.59
CA ALA A 327 0.41 15.05 7.96
C ALA A 327 1.34 15.37 6.79
N VAL A 328 0.99 16.33 5.93
CA VAL A 328 1.85 16.77 4.81
C VAL A 328 3.15 17.39 5.34
N ALA A 329 3.06 18.32 6.30
CA ALA A 329 4.23 18.97 6.89
C ALA A 329 5.18 17.94 7.53
N LEU A 330 4.64 17.01 8.32
CA LEU A 330 5.42 15.94 8.92
C LEU A 330 5.99 15.00 7.86
N ALA A 331 5.24 14.64 6.82
CA ALA A 331 5.75 13.79 5.74
C ALA A 331 6.85 14.48 4.89
N LEU A 332 6.89 15.81 4.86
CA LEU A 332 7.95 16.57 4.20
C LEU A 332 9.25 16.64 5.00
N VAL A 333 9.18 16.58 6.32
CA VAL A 333 10.32 16.77 7.24
C VAL A 333 10.81 15.45 7.84
N GLN A 334 9.89 14.52 8.13
CA GLN A 334 10.14 13.27 8.84
C GLN A 334 10.28 12.09 7.88
N LYS A 335 11.13 11.13 8.23
CA LYS A 335 11.28 9.87 7.48
C LYS A 335 10.37 8.74 7.98
N GLN A 336 9.69 8.92 9.11
CA GLN A 336 8.91 7.86 9.77
C GLN A 336 7.41 8.12 9.64
N ILE A 337 6.71 7.22 8.95
CA ILE A 337 5.25 7.26 8.74
C ILE A 337 4.49 7.29 10.08
N LEU A 338 5.01 6.63 11.11
CA LEU A 338 4.38 6.61 12.43
C LEU A 338 4.25 8.03 13.04
N VAL A 339 5.22 8.90 12.82
CA VAL A 339 5.19 10.29 13.32
C VAL A 339 4.13 11.09 12.57
N VAL A 340 4.00 10.88 11.27
CA VAL A 340 2.96 11.50 10.43
C VAL A 340 1.57 11.13 10.94
N VAL A 341 1.35 9.84 11.16
CA VAL A 341 0.08 9.29 11.66
C VAL A 341 -0.22 9.82 13.06
N ALA A 342 0.73 9.69 14.00
CA ALA A 342 0.55 10.16 15.37
C ALA A 342 0.26 11.66 15.43
N GLY A 343 0.96 12.47 14.63
CA GLY A 343 0.73 13.91 14.56
C GLY A 343 -0.67 14.27 14.06
N ALA A 344 -1.15 13.59 13.01
CA ALA A 344 -2.49 13.80 12.50
C ALA A 344 -3.57 13.38 13.51
N VAL A 345 -3.42 12.20 14.14
CA VAL A 345 -4.34 11.70 15.19
C VAL A 345 -4.38 12.66 16.37
N MET A 346 -3.22 13.11 16.85
CA MET A 346 -3.12 14.08 17.93
C MET A 346 -3.78 15.42 17.57
N THR A 347 -3.67 15.85 16.31
CA THR A 347 -4.32 17.08 15.83
C THR A 347 -5.85 16.96 15.94
N VAL A 348 -6.42 15.86 15.48
CA VAL A 348 -7.87 15.61 15.59
C VAL A 348 -8.31 15.44 17.05
N TYR A 349 -7.52 14.73 17.86
CA TYR A 349 -7.82 14.52 19.27
C TYR A 349 -7.86 15.84 20.05
N VAL A 350 -6.82 16.66 19.90
CA VAL A 350 -6.73 17.97 20.55
C VAL A 350 -7.84 18.90 20.06
N ALA A 351 -8.12 18.93 18.76
CA ALA A 351 -9.22 19.75 18.22
C ALA A 351 -10.57 19.35 18.82
N GLN A 352 -10.84 18.05 18.98
CA GLN A 352 -12.07 17.57 19.60
C GLN A 352 -12.21 18.01 21.05
N LEU A 353 -11.12 18.08 21.83
CA LEU A 353 -11.17 18.58 23.21
C LEU A 353 -11.63 20.04 23.34
N PHE A 354 -11.49 20.84 22.27
CA PHE A 354 -11.98 22.22 22.22
C PHE A 354 -13.40 22.34 21.66
N LEU A 355 -13.95 21.26 21.08
CA LEU A 355 -15.27 21.20 20.44
C LEU A 355 -16.32 20.50 21.32
N THR A 356 -15.89 19.72 22.31
CA THR A 356 -16.71 19.08 23.35
C THR A 356 -16.88 19.95 24.58
#